data_AF-A0A850C424-F1
#
_entry.id   AF-A0A850C424-F1
#
_cell.length_a   1.000
_cell.length_b   1.000
_cell.length_c   1.000
_cell.angle_alpha   90.00
_cell.angle_beta   90.00
_cell.angle_gamma   90.00
#
_symmetry.space_group_name_H-M   'P 1'
#
loop_
_entity.id
_entity.type
_entity.pdbx_description
1 polymer ?
#
loop_
_entity_poly.entity_id
_entity_poly.type
_entity_poly.pdbx_seq_one_letter_code
_entity_poly.pdbx_strand_id
1 'polypeptide(L)'
;AADWPETLSIILQTFRIGELGLAASPFEVFTETGLELKAKSPFRPTFTIELANGGYGYLPTPEQHELGGYETWLGTNRVEREASRKIVRTLLGLFEQVK
;
A
#
# COMPACT_ATOMS: atom_id res chain seq x y z
N ALA A 1 15.47 -8.24 -17.37
CA ALA A 1 14.95 -7.11 -16.58
C ALA A 1 15.67 -5.86 -17.07
N ALA A 2 15.07 -5.07 -17.97
CA ALA A 2 15.79 -3.98 -18.63
C ALA A 2 15.05 -2.62 -18.69
N ASP A 3 13.75 -2.53 -18.38
CA ASP A 3 12.99 -1.28 -18.62
C ASP A 3 12.26 -0.72 -17.38
N TRP A 4 12.71 -1.04 -16.16
CA TRP A 4 12.14 -0.42 -14.95
C TRP A 4 12.95 0.77 -14.49
N PRO A 5 12.31 1.91 -14.18
CA PRO A 5 13.02 3.08 -13.71
C PRO A 5 13.57 2.85 -12.29
N GLU A 6 14.68 3.50 -11.98
CA GLU A 6 15.27 3.51 -10.63
C GLU A 6 14.29 4.08 -9.59
N THR A 7 13.47 5.05 -10.01
CA THR A 7 12.43 5.66 -9.17
C THR A 7 11.06 5.51 -9.81
N LEU A 8 10.07 5.14 -8.99
CA LEU A 8 8.69 5.00 -9.42
C LEU A 8 7.83 6.11 -8.78
N SER A 9 7.14 6.88 -9.62
CA SER A 9 6.06 7.77 -9.15
C SER A 9 4.76 7.00 -9.09
N ILE A 10 4.10 7.01 -7.93
CA ILE A 10 2.85 6.28 -7.68
C ILE A 10 1.75 7.22 -7.24
N ILE A 11 0.50 6.87 -7.56
CA ILE A 11 -0.68 7.58 -7.07
C ILE A 11 -1.19 6.83 -5.83
N LEU A 12 -1.18 7.53 -4.69
CA LEU A 12 -1.87 7.11 -3.48
C LEU A 12 -3.09 8.01 -3.29
N GLN A 13 -4.20 7.42 -2.91
CA GLN A 13 -5.45 8.15 -2.76
C GLN A 13 -6.22 7.64 -1.55
N THR A 14 -6.79 8.56 -0.79
CA THR A 14 -7.81 8.25 0.20
C THR A 14 -9.04 9.09 -0.06
N PHE A 15 -10.21 8.51 0.18
CA PHE A 15 -11.48 9.23 0.11
C PHE A 15 -12.48 8.57 1.07
N ARG A 16 -13.60 9.25 1.29
CA ARG A 16 -14.68 8.74 2.14
C ARG A 16 -16.04 8.81 1.46
N ILE A 17 -16.92 7.91 1.87
CA ILE A 17 -18.34 7.91 1.52
C ILE A 17 -19.10 7.88 2.84
N GLY A 18 -19.60 9.04 3.29
CA GLY A 18 -20.13 9.15 4.65
C GLY A 18 -19.04 8.89 5.69
N GLU A 19 -19.25 7.88 6.54
CA GLU A 19 -18.31 7.42 7.58
C GLU A 19 -17.35 6.32 7.10
N LEU A 20 -17.55 5.78 5.89
CA LEU A 20 -16.68 4.77 5.30
C LEU A 20 -15.42 5.44 4.74
N GLY A 21 -14.24 5.04 5.22
CA GLY A 21 -12.94 5.41 4.67
C GLY A 21 -12.41 4.37 3.67
N LEU A 22 -11.85 4.83 2.55
CA LEU A 22 -11.21 3.96 1.55
C LEU A 22 -9.79 4.44 1.28
N ALA A 23 -8.84 3.51 1.32
CA ALA A 23 -7.45 3.73 0.92
C ALA A 23 -7.15 2.96 -0.36
N ALA A 24 -6.79 3.67 -1.43
CA ALA A 24 -6.43 3.10 -2.72
C ALA A 24 -4.90 3.04 -2.89
N SER A 25 -4.40 1.86 -3.24
CA SER A 25 -2.98 1.58 -3.47
C SER A 25 -2.78 0.88 -4.82
N PRO A 26 -1.72 1.22 -5.59
CA PRO A 26 -1.44 0.61 -6.88
C PRO A 26 -0.64 -0.70 -6.77
N PHE A 27 -0.65 -1.35 -5.60
CA PHE A 27 0.07 -2.58 -5.30
C PHE A 27 -0.87 -3.66 -4.80
N GLU A 28 -0.42 -4.91 -4.91
CA GLU A 28 -0.99 -6.06 -4.19
C GLU A 28 -0.39 -6.06 -2.78
N VAL A 29 -1.21 -5.84 -1.74
CA VAL A 29 -0.70 -5.66 -0.36
C VAL A 29 -0.97 -6.88 0.51
N PHE A 30 -0.18 -7.03 1.57
CA PHE A 30 -0.41 -8.09 2.55
C PHE A 30 -1.61 -7.77 3.46
N THR A 31 -2.25 -8.83 3.95
CA THR A 31 -3.36 -8.73 4.93
C THR A 31 -3.01 -7.85 6.12
N GLU A 32 -1.80 -7.98 6.69
CA GLU A 32 -1.36 -7.18 7.83
C GLU A 32 -1.31 -5.67 7.53
N THR A 33 -1.01 -5.29 6.28
CA THR A 33 -1.01 -3.89 5.83
C THR A 33 -2.44 -3.34 5.82
N GLY A 34 -3.39 -4.10 5.27
CA GLY A 34 -4.81 -3.73 5.30
C GLY A 34 -5.38 -3.65 6.72
N LEU A 35 -4.99 -4.59 7.60
CA LEU A 35 -5.38 -4.57 9.01
C LEU A 35 -4.80 -3.37 9.77
N GLU A 36 -3.54 -3.01 9.50
CA GLU A 36 -2.91 -1.81 10.08
C GLU A 36 -3.66 -0.54 9.67
N LEU A 37 -3.95 -0.36 8.38
CA LEU A 37 -4.71 0.78 7.88
C LEU A 37 -6.10 0.84 8.53
N LYS A 38 -6.80 -0.30 8.61
CA LYS A 38 -8.11 -0.38 9.24
C LYS A 38 -8.09 -0.02 10.73
N ALA A 39 -7.05 -0.44 11.46
CA ALA A 39 -6.92 -0.16 12.89
C ALA A 39 -6.60 1.32 13.17
N LYS A 40 -5.79 1.94 12.31
CA LYS A 40 -5.28 3.32 12.49
C LYS A 40 -6.10 4.39 11.79
N SER A 41 -6.99 4.03 10.87
CA SER A 41 -7.84 4.99 10.16
C SER A 41 -8.75 5.77 11.12
N PRO A 42 -8.96 7.09 10.88
CA PRO A 42 -9.93 7.88 11.63
C PRO A 42 -11.39 7.53 11.25
N PHE A 43 -11.60 6.74 10.19
CA PHE A 43 -12.92 6.34 9.70
C PHE A 43 -13.26 4.91 10.09
N ARG A 44 -14.52 4.67 10.43
CA ARG A 44 -15.05 3.32 10.68
C ARG A 44 -16.41 3.18 10.01
N PRO A 45 -16.59 2.25 9.06
CA PRO A 45 -15.61 1.24 8.60
C PRO A 45 -14.47 1.82 7.74
N THR A 46 -13.37 1.06 7.59
CA THR A 46 -12.30 1.33 6.62
C THR A 46 -11.86 0.04 5.94
N PHE A 47 -11.57 0.09 4.64
CA PHE A 47 -10.88 -1.00 3.92
C PHE A 47 -10.01 -0.47 2.77
N THR A 48 -9.14 -1.34 2.26
CA THR A 48 -8.15 -1.03 1.22
C THR A 48 -8.66 -1.46 -0.15
N ILE A 49 -8.39 -0.66 -1.18
CA ILE A 49 -8.55 -1.01 -2.59
C ILE A 49 -7.15 -1.19 -3.17
N GLU A 50 -6.85 -2.40 -3.61
CA GLU A 50 -5.59 -2.74 -4.28
C GLU A 50 -5.70 -2.55 -5.79
N LEU A 51 -4.54 -2.51 -6.47
CA LEU A 51 -4.45 -2.31 -7.92
C LEU A 51 -5.25 -1.09 -8.43
N ALA A 52 -5.36 -0.06 -7.57
CA ALA A 52 -6.03 1.18 -7.88
C ALA A 52 -5.01 2.23 -8.33
N ASN A 53 -5.32 2.95 -9.41
CA ASN A 53 -4.46 3.98 -9.99
C ASN A 53 -3.07 3.46 -10.44
N GLY A 54 -2.91 2.15 -10.62
CA GLY A 54 -1.68 1.50 -11.07
C GLY A 54 -1.64 0.01 -10.76
N GLY A 55 -0.54 -0.64 -11.15
CA GLY A 55 -0.31 -2.07 -10.90
C GLY A 55 1.19 -2.35 -10.93
N TYR A 56 1.81 -2.35 -9.75
CA TYR A 56 3.27 -2.41 -9.61
C TYR A 56 3.78 -3.69 -8.91
N GLY A 57 2.91 -4.70 -8.84
CA GLY A 57 3.18 -5.99 -8.21
C GLY A 57 2.97 -5.96 -6.70
N TYR A 58 3.62 -6.91 -6.02
CA TYR A 58 3.48 -7.10 -4.58
C TYR A 58 4.20 -6.02 -3.78
N LEU A 59 3.59 -5.68 -2.64
CA LEU A 59 4.13 -4.78 -1.61
C LEU A 59 4.28 -5.53 -0.28
N PRO A 60 5.30 -6.42 -0.17
CA PRO A 60 5.65 -7.05 1.10
C PRO A 60 6.07 -6.04 2.18
N THR A 61 5.86 -6.42 3.44
CA THR A 61 6.45 -5.72 4.58
C THR A 61 7.93 -6.08 4.73
N PRO A 62 8.74 -5.28 5.46
CA PRO A 62 10.12 -5.62 5.76
C PRO A 62 10.26 -7.02 6.37
N GLU A 63 9.30 -7.41 7.21
CA GLU A 63 9.22 -8.71 7.86
C GLU A 63 8.92 -9.83 6.85
N GLN A 64 8.01 -9.62 5.89
CA GLN A 64 7.76 -10.60 4.82
C GLN A 64 8.97 -10.81 3.93
N HIS A 65 9.78 -9.77 3.68
CA HIS A 65 11.05 -9.93 2.98
C HIS A 65 12.03 -10.87 3.70
N GLU A 66 12.01 -10.94 5.05
CA GLU A 66 12.85 -11.88 5.81
C GLU A 66 12.40 -13.34 5.63
N LEU A 67 11.11 -13.54 5.37
CA LEU A 67 10.52 -14.87 5.13
C LEU A 67 10.74 -15.37 3.70
N GLY A 68 10.99 -14.48 2.74
CA GLY A 68 11.41 -14.84 1.38
C GLY A 68 10.32 -15.46 0.49
N GLY A 69 9.04 -15.19 0.79
CA GLY A 69 7.89 -15.65 0.00
C GLY A 69 7.91 -15.18 -1.45
N TYR A 70 7.07 -15.77 -2.30
CA TYR A 70 6.97 -15.46 -3.74
C TYR A 70 6.78 -13.95 -4.01
N GLU A 71 6.04 -13.28 -3.14
CA GLU A 71 5.71 -11.85 -3.17
C GLU A 71 6.94 -10.95 -3.00
N THR A 72 8.06 -11.50 -2.54
CA THR A 72 9.30 -10.76 -2.23
C THR A 72 10.37 -10.86 -3.32
N TRP A 73 10.16 -11.74 -4.30
CA TRP A 73 11.16 -12.02 -5.32
C TRP A 73 11.32 -10.83 -6.27
N LEU A 74 12.55 -10.63 -6.74
CA LEU A 74 12.82 -9.61 -7.75
C LEU A 74 12.02 -9.93 -9.02
N GLY A 75 11.05 -9.08 -9.34
CA GLY A 75 10.14 -9.25 -10.48
C GLY A 75 8.68 -9.46 -10.10
N THR A 76 8.39 -9.97 -8.90
CA THR A 76 7.04 -9.92 -8.32
C THR A 76 6.89 -8.68 -7.44
N ASN A 77 7.96 -8.34 -6.71
CA ASN A 77 8.20 -7.06 -6.07
C ASN A 77 9.38 -6.33 -6.75
N ARG A 78 9.31 -5.00 -6.77
CA ARG A 78 10.30 -4.12 -7.42
C ARG A 78 10.60 -2.84 -6.64
N VAL A 79 9.94 -2.62 -5.52
CA VAL A 79 10.13 -1.43 -4.69
C VAL A 79 11.06 -1.75 -3.52
N GLU A 80 11.63 -0.71 -2.92
CA GLU A 80 12.51 -0.88 -1.76
C GLU A 80 11.81 -1.57 -0.58
N ARG A 81 12.61 -2.21 0.28
CA ARG A 81 12.14 -2.99 1.44
C ARG A 81 11.20 -2.22 2.37
N GLU A 82 11.40 -0.92 2.52
CA GLU A 82 10.62 -0.04 3.40
C GLU A 82 9.41 0.62 2.72
N ALA A 83 9.13 0.29 1.45
CA ALA A 83 8.07 0.93 0.68
C ALA A 83 6.70 0.77 1.34
N SER A 84 6.38 -0.40 1.87
CA SER A 84 5.12 -0.67 2.58
C SER A 84 4.90 0.29 3.75
N ARG A 85 5.92 0.51 4.59
CA ARG A 85 5.86 1.44 5.73
C ARG A 85 5.70 2.90 5.28
N LYS A 86 6.39 3.30 4.20
CA LYS A 86 6.26 4.65 3.60
C LYS A 86 4.85 4.89 3.05
N ILE A 87 4.30 3.90 2.35
CA ILE A 87 2.95 3.97 1.77
C ILE A 87 1.89 4.03 2.86
N VAL A 88 1.95 3.18 3.89
CA VAL A 88 0.99 3.20 5.01
C VAL A 88 0.98 4.56 5.72
N ARG A 89 2.16 5.11 6.06
CA ARG A 89 2.25 6.44 6.69
C ARG A 89 1.61 7.53 5.82
N THR A 90 1.84 7.47 4.51
CA THR A 90 1.30 8.44 3.56
C THR A 90 -0.23 8.32 3.48
N LEU A 91 -0.77 7.11 3.34
CA LEU A 91 -2.21 6.87 3.29
C LEU A 91 -2.91 7.34 4.58
N LEU A 92 -2.34 7.08 5.76
CA LEU A 92 -2.88 7.58 7.02
C LEU A 92 -2.86 9.12 7.07
N GLY A 93 -1.79 9.75 6.59
CA GLY A 93 -1.73 11.21 6.47
C GLY A 93 -2.78 11.79 5.53
N LEU A 94 -3.07 11.12 4.40
CA LEU A 94 -4.11 11.53 3.48
C LEU A 94 -5.52 11.36 4.08
N PHE A 95 -5.75 10.33 4.90
CA PHE A 95 -7.02 10.17 5.61
C PHE A 95 -7.33 11.35 6.54
N GLU A 96 -6.32 11.90 7.23
CA GLU A 96 -6.52 13.07 8.09
C GLU A 96 -6.88 14.33 7.30
N GLN A 97 -6.55 14.41 6.00
CA GLN A 97 -6.92 15.55 5.15
C GLN A 97 -8.38 15.50 4.67
N VAL A 98 -9.03 14.33 4.75
CA VAL A 98 -10.42 14.13 4.29
C VAL A 98 -11.40 13.88 5.44
N LYS A 99 -10.92 14.01 6.68
CA LYS A 99 -11.72 13.96 7.90
C LYS A 99 -12.66 15.15 7.97
#